data_AF-A0A938MEP5-F1
#
_entry.id   AF-A0A938MEP5-F1
#
_cell.length_a   1.000
_cell.length_b   1.000
_cell.length_c   1.000
_cell.angle_alpha   90.00
_cell.angle_beta   90.00
_cell.angle_gamma   90.00
#
_symmetry.space_group_name_H-M   'P 1'
#
loop_
_entity.id
_entity.type
_entity.pdbx_description
1 polymer ?
#
loop_
_entity_poly.entity_id
_entity_poly.type
_entity_poly.pdbx_seq_one_letter_code
_entity_poly.pdbx_strand_id
1 'polypeptide(L)'
;MTYRADIKVHDCTIRDGGLMNDHRFEDGVVKAVYHACVDAGVDYMELGYKASKKIHAPAEFGAWKFCDEDVIRRIVGENKTGLKLSVMADAERTDYHEDILPKEKSVLDMIRVATYIHQIPTAIDM
;
A
#
# COMPACT_ATOMS: atom_id res chain seq x y z
N MET A 1 -29.54 -8.05 8.61
CA MET A 1 -28.34 -7.27 8.97
C MET A 1 -28.47 -5.90 8.34
N THR A 2 -28.41 -4.83 9.13
CA THR A 2 -28.39 -3.45 8.61
C THR A 2 -26.95 -2.94 8.64
N TYR A 3 -26.40 -2.51 7.51
CA TYR A 3 -25.10 -1.84 7.44
C TYR A 3 -25.26 -0.47 6.78
N ARG A 4 -24.34 0.47 7.07
CA ARG A 4 -24.33 1.80 6.45
C ARG A 4 -23.48 1.75 5.19
N ALA A 5 -24.12 1.76 4.02
CA ALA A 5 -23.46 1.62 2.72
C ALA A 5 -22.42 2.71 2.42
N ASP A 6 -22.55 3.88 3.06
CA ASP A 6 -21.62 5.00 2.92
C ASP A 6 -20.31 4.79 3.70
N ILE A 7 -20.27 3.86 4.65
CA ILE A 7 -19.04 3.54 5.39
C ILE A 7 -18.19 2.63 4.52
N LYS A 8 -16.92 3.02 4.37
CA LYS A 8 -15.90 2.26 3.66
C LYS A 8 -14.91 1.67 4.65
N VAL A 9 -14.60 0.39 4.48
CA VAL A 9 -13.62 -0.34 5.29
C VAL A 9 -12.29 -0.36 4.55
N HIS A 10 -11.24 0.06 5.25
CA HIS A 10 -9.88 0.13 4.73
C HIS A 10 -8.99 -0.75 5.60
N ASP A 11 -8.65 -1.94 5.13
CA ASP A 11 -7.69 -2.82 5.79
C ASP A 11 -6.28 -2.25 5.63
N CYS A 12 -5.54 -2.17 6.73
CA CYS A 12 -4.13 -1.78 6.71
C CYS A 12 -3.24 -2.77 7.45
N THR A 13 -3.68 -4.04 7.51
CA THR A 13 -3.01 -5.08 8.30
C THR A 13 -1.56 -5.27 7.84
N ILE A 14 -1.31 -5.35 6.53
CA ILE A 14 0.05 -5.57 6.00
C ILE A 14 0.90 -4.30 6.12
N ARG A 15 0.35 -3.12 5.81
CA ARG A 15 1.08 -1.86 5.90
C ARG A 15 1.48 -1.53 7.34
N ASP A 16 0.51 -1.48 8.26
CA ASP A 16 0.74 -1.06 9.64
C ASP A 16 1.44 -2.17 10.45
N GLY A 17 1.04 -3.42 10.24
CA GLY A 17 1.71 -4.58 10.82
C GLY A 17 3.16 -4.74 10.37
N GLY A 18 3.51 -4.19 9.21
CA GLY A 18 4.88 -4.23 8.67
C GLY A 18 5.90 -3.57 9.60
N LEU A 19 5.47 -2.60 10.41
CA LEU A 19 6.31 -1.94 11.42
C LEU A 19 6.83 -2.91 12.49
N MET A 20 6.14 -4.04 12.73
CA MET A 20 6.51 -5.00 13.77
C MET A 20 7.54 -6.05 13.31
N ASN A 21 7.76 -6.19 12.01
CA ASN A 21 8.63 -7.22 11.44
C ASN A 21 9.45 -6.70 10.26
N ASP A 22 9.83 -5.42 10.29
CA ASP A 22 10.62 -4.76 9.24
C ASP A 22 10.09 -5.02 7.82
N HIS A 23 8.77 -5.15 7.69
CA HIS A 23 8.05 -5.34 6.43
C HIS A 23 8.42 -6.67 5.73
N ARG A 24 8.83 -7.69 6.51
CA ARG A 24 9.24 -9.03 6.05
C ARG A 24 8.12 -10.06 6.08
N PHE A 25 6.87 -9.64 5.82
CA PHE A 25 5.79 -10.61 5.61
C PHE A 25 6.12 -11.53 4.43
N GLU A 26 5.89 -12.83 4.60
CA GLU A 26 5.98 -13.77 3.49
C GLU A 26 4.83 -13.55 2.51
N ASP A 27 5.07 -13.80 1.22
CA ASP A 27 4.06 -13.66 0.17
C ASP A 27 2.78 -14.43 0.46
N GLY A 28 2.89 -15.62 1.06
CA GLY A 28 1.74 -16.44 1.45
C GLY A 28 0.83 -15.74 2.46
N VAL A 29 1.41 -14.99 3.41
CA VAL A 29 0.65 -14.23 4.41
C VAL A 29 -0.08 -13.07 3.73
N VAL A 30 0.62 -12.28 2.91
CA VAL A 30 0.02 -11.13 2.20
C VAL A 30 -1.09 -11.60 1.25
N LYS A 31 -0.87 -12.70 0.55
CA LYS A 31 -1.88 -13.32 -0.32
C LYS A 31 -3.09 -13.82 0.45
N ALA A 32 -2.90 -14.40 1.63
CA ALA A 32 -4.00 -14.83 2.48
C ALA A 32 -4.85 -13.64 2.96
N VAL A 33 -4.21 -12.53 3.38
CA VAL A 33 -4.93 -11.31 3.77
C VAL A 33 -5.67 -10.70 2.58
N TYR A 34 -5.06 -10.67 1.39
CA TYR A 34 -5.71 -10.23 0.17
C TYR A 34 -6.98 -11.02 -0.13
N HIS A 35 -6.90 -12.36 -0.13
CA HIS A 35 -8.08 -13.21 -0.36
C HIS A 35 -9.15 -13.00 0.72
N ALA A 36 -8.76 -12.88 1.99
CA ALA A 36 -9.70 -12.59 3.06
C ALA A 36 -10.41 -11.24 2.86
N CYS A 37 -9.71 -10.19 2.42
CA CYS A 37 -10.31 -8.89 2.12
C CYS A 37 -11.29 -8.96 0.95
N VAL A 38 -10.94 -9.70 -0.11
CA VAL A 38 -11.83 -9.92 -1.27
C VAL A 38 -13.09 -10.67 -0.84
N ASP A 39 -12.94 -11.79 -0.13
CA ASP A 39 -14.04 -12.65 0.28
C ASP A 39 -14.97 -11.96 1.29
N ALA A 40 -14.42 -11.10 2.14
CA ALA A 40 -15.18 -10.31 3.11
C ALA A 40 -15.86 -9.06 2.50
N GLY A 41 -15.55 -8.72 1.24
CA GLY A 41 -16.08 -7.51 0.60
C GLY A 41 -15.53 -6.20 1.20
N VAL A 42 -14.27 -6.20 1.66
CA VAL A 42 -13.57 -5.00 2.12
C VAL A 42 -13.39 -4.02 0.95
N ASP A 43 -13.53 -2.72 1.20
CA ASP A 43 -13.45 -1.72 0.12
C ASP A 43 -12.02 -1.44 -0.33
N TYR A 44 -11.06 -1.36 0.61
CA TYR A 44 -9.65 -1.11 0.33
C TYR A 44 -8.72 -1.99 1.14
N MET A 45 -7.60 -2.41 0.54
CA MET A 45 -6.48 -3.05 1.24
C MET A 45 -5.21 -2.23 1.02
N GLU A 46 -4.48 -1.95 2.10
CA GLU A 46 -3.20 -1.24 2.09
C GLU A 46 -2.03 -2.23 2.25
N LEU A 47 -1.24 -2.39 1.19
CA LEU A 47 -0.20 -3.43 1.11
C LEU A 47 1.12 -3.04 1.79
N GLY A 48 1.44 -1.75 1.89
CA GLY A 48 2.73 -1.33 2.42
C GLY A 48 3.07 0.12 2.09
N TYR A 49 4.38 0.40 2.03
CA TYR A 49 4.92 1.74 1.80
C TYR A 49 5.55 1.87 0.40
N LYS A 50 5.64 3.10 -0.09
CA LYS A 50 6.48 3.52 -1.23
C LYS A 50 7.76 4.20 -0.72
N ALA A 51 8.50 3.55 0.18
CA ALA A 51 9.70 4.15 0.73
C ALA A 51 10.81 4.27 -0.33
N SER A 52 11.51 5.40 -0.35
CA SER A 52 12.63 5.61 -1.28
C SER A 52 13.81 4.71 -0.92
N LYS A 53 14.30 3.96 -1.90
CA LYS A 53 15.51 3.13 -1.77
C LYS A 53 16.80 3.93 -1.55
N LYS A 54 16.75 5.25 -1.80
CA LYS A 54 17.84 6.20 -1.51
C LYS A 54 17.95 6.49 -0.01
N ILE A 55 16.85 6.30 0.74
CA ILE A 55 16.75 6.56 2.18
C ILE A 55 16.75 5.27 2.98
N HIS A 56 16.06 4.24 2.48
CA HIS A 56 15.93 2.94 3.13
C HIS A 56 16.64 1.86 2.32
N ALA A 57 17.64 1.20 2.91
CA ALA A 57 18.36 0.13 2.24
C ALA A 57 17.47 -1.12 2.06
N PRO A 58 17.30 -1.65 0.83
CA PRO A 58 16.51 -2.88 0.61
C PRO A 58 17.02 -4.12 1.35
N ALA A 59 18.27 -4.12 1.81
CA ALA A 59 18.82 -5.23 2.60
C ALA A 59 18.25 -5.25 4.05
N GLU A 60 17.84 -4.10 4.57
CA GLU A 60 17.38 -3.94 5.96
C GLU A 60 15.88 -4.25 6.09
N PHE A 61 15.10 -3.96 5.06
CA PHE A 61 13.64 -4.09 5.07
C PHE A 61 13.14 -5.10 4.05
N GLY A 62 11.98 -5.70 4.32
CA GLY A 62 11.30 -6.58 3.38
C GLY A 62 10.61 -5.80 2.24
N ALA A 63 10.15 -6.55 1.24
CA ALA A 63 9.62 -6.00 -0.01
C ALA A 63 8.40 -5.05 0.19
N TRP A 64 7.62 -5.25 1.26
CA TRP A 64 6.44 -4.43 1.57
C TRP A 64 6.77 -3.03 2.10
N LYS A 65 8.06 -2.73 2.34
CA LYS A 65 8.51 -1.35 2.62
C LYS A 65 8.57 -0.49 1.36
N PHE A 66 8.78 -1.13 0.21
CA PHE A 66 8.97 -0.47 -1.08
C PHE A 66 7.77 -0.67 -2.01
N CYS A 67 7.07 -1.80 -1.88
CA CYS A 67 5.89 -2.16 -2.68
C CYS A 67 6.09 -1.83 -4.16
N ASP A 68 7.18 -2.35 -4.72
CA ASP A 68 7.42 -2.27 -6.16
C ASP A 68 6.25 -2.93 -6.91
N GLU A 69 5.95 -2.44 -8.10
CA GLU A 69 4.77 -2.87 -8.86
C GLU A 69 4.76 -4.40 -9.10
N ASP A 70 5.91 -5.00 -9.41
CA ASP A 70 6.05 -6.45 -9.60
C ASP A 70 5.83 -7.25 -8.30
N VAL A 71 6.21 -6.68 -7.15
CA VAL A 71 5.97 -7.25 -5.80
C VAL A 71 4.48 -7.27 -5.50
N ILE A 72 3.75 -6.25 -5.92
CA ILE A 72 2.29 -6.21 -5.75
C ILE A 72 1.64 -7.22 -6.71
N ARG A 73 2.01 -7.18 -7.99
CA ARG A 73 1.41 -8.02 -9.05
C ARG A 73 1.63 -9.51 -8.83
N ARG A 74 2.73 -9.94 -8.21
CA ARG A 74 2.91 -11.38 -7.87
C ARG A 74 1.88 -11.88 -6.85
N ILE A 75 1.27 -10.99 -6.06
CA ILE A 75 0.21 -11.35 -5.10
C ILE A 75 -1.17 -11.25 -5.75
N VAL A 76 -1.46 -10.11 -6.37
CA VAL A 76 -2.83 -9.73 -6.77
C VAL A 76 -3.10 -9.88 -8.28
N GLY A 77 -2.06 -10.13 -9.08
CA GLY A 77 -2.13 -10.07 -10.54
C GLY A 77 -2.57 -8.69 -11.01
N GLU A 78 -3.54 -8.66 -11.94
CA GLU A 78 -4.19 -7.42 -12.41
C GLU A 78 -5.34 -6.96 -11.50
N ASN A 79 -5.51 -7.57 -10.32
CA ASN A 79 -6.57 -7.31 -9.35
C ASN A 79 -7.97 -7.16 -10.00
N LYS A 80 -8.43 -8.17 -10.73
CA LYS A 80 -9.76 -8.18 -11.36
C LYS A 80 -10.86 -8.49 -10.32
N THR A 81 -10.92 -7.68 -9.27
CA THR A 81 -11.86 -7.83 -8.14
C THR A 81 -12.50 -6.48 -7.79
N GLY A 82 -13.45 -6.48 -6.84
CA GLY A 82 -14.03 -5.25 -6.30
C GLY A 82 -13.17 -4.55 -5.23
N LEU A 83 -12.14 -5.22 -4.70
CA LEU A 83 -11.25 -4.68 -3.68
C LEU A 83 -10.30 -3.67 -4.32
N LYS A 84 -10.24 -2.45 -3.77
CA LYS A 84 -9.28 -1.45 -4.23
C LYS A 84 -7.95 -1.59 -3.50
N LEU A 85 -6.85 -1.36 -4.20
CA LEU A 85 -5.51 -1.49 -3.63
C LEU A 85 -4.92 -0.13 -3.30
N SER A 86 -4.20 -0.07 -2.19
CA SER A 86 -3.53 1.15 -1.75
C SER A 86 -2.16 0.89 -1.13
N VAL A 87 -1.36 1.94 -1.07
CA VAL A 87 -0.08 2.02 -0.36
C VAL A 87 0.07 3.38 0.28
N MET A 88 0.98 3.47 1.25
CA MET A 88 1.34 4.71 1.93
C MET A 88 2.59 5.32 1.31
N ALA A 89 2.56 6.63 1.07
CA ALA A 89 3.72 7.44 0.71
C ALA A 89 3.97 8.47 1.80
N ASP A 90 5.14 8.44 2.42
CA ASP A 90 5.56 9.44 3.40
C ASP A 90 6.16 10.66 2.66
N ALA A 91 5.72 11.87 3.00
CA ALA A 91 6.02 13.10 2.25
C ALA A 91 7.51 13.43 2.06
N GLU A 92 8.39 12.97 2.96
CA GLU A 92 9.85 13.18 2.87
C GLU A 92 10.64 11.88 2.75
N ARG A 93 9.95 10.74 2.67
CA ARG A 93 10.60 9.42 2.61
C ARG A 93 10.25 8.62 1.36
N THR A 94 9.51 9.23 0.43
CA THR A 94 9.09 8.65 -0.84
C THR A 94 9.64 9.52 -1.97
N ASP A 95 10.24 8.91 -2.99
CA ASP A 95 10.56 9.63 -4.22
C ASP A 95 9.37 9.50 -5.18
N TYR A 96 8.34 10.34 -5.01
CA TYR A 96 7.07 10.18 -5.73
C TYR A 96 7.18 10.32 -7.25
N HIS A 97 8.24 10.94 -7.77
CA HIS A 97 8.48 11.00 -9.21
C HIS A 97 8.96 9.65 -9.79
N GLU A 98 9.65 8.84 -8.98
CA GLU A 98 10.19 7.53 -9.39
C GLU A 98 9.33 6.35 -8.86
N ASP A 99 8.91 6.42 -7.60
CA ASP A 99 8.30 5.32 -6.86
C ASP A 99 6.77 5.20 -7.08
N ILE A 100 6.12 6.30 -7.50
CA ILE A 100 4.69 6.34 -7.83
C ILE A 100 4.54 6.41 -9.35
N LEU A 101 4.02 5.34 -9.93
CA LEU A 101 3.84 5.21 -11.37
C LEU A 101 2.54 5.92 -11.83
N PRO A 102 2.47 6.35 -13.10
CA PRO A 102 1.20 6.73 -13.73
C PRO A 102 0.16 5.62 -13.56
N LYS A 103 -1.12 5.99 -13.34
CA LYS A 103 -2.19 5.04 -13.00
C LYS A 103 -2.35 3.94 -14.05
N GLU A 104 -2.16 4.24 -15.33
CA GLU A 104 -2.28 3.25 -16.42
C GLU A 104 -1.23 2.12 -16.31
N LYS A 105 -0.16 2.37 -15.56
CA LYS A 105 0.94 1.41 -15.30
C LYS A 105 0.84 0.78 -13.91
N SER A 106 -0.12 1.16 -13.07
CA SER A 106 -0.23 0.68 -11.69
C SER A 106 -1.56 0.01 -11.36
N VAL A 107 -1.48 -1.12 -10.64
CA VAL A 107 -2.67 -1.77 -10.04
C VAL A 107 -3.21 -1.02 -8.82
N LEU A 108 -2.49 -0.03 -8.30
CA LEU A 108 -2.89 0.74 -7.14
C LEU A 108 -3.99 1.74 -7.47
N ASP A 109 -5.05 1.78 -6.68
CA ASP A 109 -6.19 2.67 -6.85
C ASP A 109 -6.10 3.92 -6.00
N MET A 110 -5.27 3.89 -4.96
CA MET A 110 -5.09 5.01 -4.03
C MET A 110 -3.66 5.02 -3.47
N ILE A 111 -3.06 6.21 -3.42
CA ILE A 111 -1.88 6.48 -2.61
C ILE A 111 -2.34 7.30 -1.40
N ARG A 112 -2.04 6.83 -0.19
CA ARG A 112 -2.28 7.58 1.04
C ARG A 112 -1.01 8.34 1.41
N VAL A 113 -1.07 9.67 1.37
CA VAL A 113 0.09 10.50 1.73
C VAL A 113 0.09 10.77 3.23
N ALA A 114 1.11 10.26 3.91
CA ALA A 114 1.35 10.53 5.33
C ALA A 114 2.27 11.74 5.48
N THR A 115 1.84 12.71 6.27
CA THR A 115 2.48 14.01 6.35
C THR A 115 2.23 14.67 7.71
N TYR A 116 3.20 15.42 8.21
CA TYR A 116 2.99 16.36 9.32
C TYR A 116 2.39 17.67 8.82
N ILE A 117 1.82 18.48 9.72
CA ILE A 117 1.15 19.75 9.35
C ILE A 117 2.08 20.68 8.54
N HIS A 118 3.35 20.76 8.90
CA HIS A 118 4.32 21.62 8.20
C HIS A 118 4.74 21.08 6.82
N GLN A 119 4.44 19.82 6.52
CA GLN A 119 4.73 19.13 5.26
C GLN A 119 3.51 19.07 4.32
N ILE A 120 2.38 19.71 4.68
CA ILE A 120 1.20 19.81 3.81
C ILE A 120 1.54 20.35 2.42
N PRO A 121 2.40 21.39 2.26
CA PRO A 121 2.76 21.87 0.92
C PRO A 121 3.39 20.79 0.04
N THR A 122 4.32 19.99 0.59
CA THR A 122 4.92 18.85 -0.12
C THR A 122 3.88 17.79 -0.46
N ALA A 123 3.00 17.45 0.49
CA ALA A 123 1.97 16.44 0.28
C ALA A 123 0.91 16.83 -0.74
N ILE A 124 0.68 18.12 -1.00
CA ILE A 124 -0.19 18.61 -2.08
C ILE A 124 0.47 18.48 -3.45
N ASP A 125 1.80 18.57 -3.53
CA ASP A 125 2.55 18.45 -4.79
C ASP A 125 2.74 16.99 -5.23
N MET A 126 2.68 16.05 -4.28
CA MET A 126 2.70 14.60 -4.51
C MET A 126 1.41 14.07 -5.14
#